data_AF-A0A174TY47-F1
#
_entry.id   AF-A0A174TY47-F1
#
_cell.length_a   1.000
_cell.length_b   1.000
_cell.length_c   1.000
_cell.angle_alpha   90.00
_cell.angle_beta   90.00
_cell.angle_gamma   90.00
#
_symmetry.space_group_name_H-M   'P 1'
#
loop_
_entity.id
_entity.type
_entity.pdbx_description
1 polymer ?
#
loop_
_entity_poly.entity_id
_entity_poly.type
_entity_poly.pdbx_seq_one_letter_code
_entity_poly.pdbx_strand_id
1 'polypeptide(L)' 'MADLITNNYQGTTITVALTGLPITITGEVIRGQHDTVVLRLKDGKIVNIAPSLIAFFF' A
#
# COMPACT_ATOMS: atom_id res chain seq x y z
N MET A 1 -5.30 0.87 -15.20
CA MET A 1 -4.70 1.25 -13.91
C MET A 1 -5.42 0.42 -12.85
N ALA A 2 -4.75 -0.57 -12.26
CA ALA A 2 -5.39 -1.45 -11.29
C ALA A 2 -5.55 -0.70 -9.97
N ASP A 3 -6.78 -0.38 -9.59
CA ASP A 3 -7.04 0.30 -8.33
C ASP A 3 -6.84 -0.71 -7.19
N LEU A 4 -5.98 -0.42 -6.21
CA LEU A 4 -5.82 -1.20 -4.97
C LEU A 4 -7.17 -1.32 -4.23
N ILE A 5 -8.10 -0.42 -4.53
CA ILE A 5 -9.46 -0.38 -4.01
C ILE A 5 -10.37 -1.39 -4.75
N THR A 6 -10.17 -1.60 -6.06
CA THR A 6 -11.01 -2.50 -6.87
C THR A 6 -10.62 -3.97 -6.82
N ASN A 7 -9.35 -4.28 -6.53
CA ASN A 7 -8.86 -5.65 -6.41
C ASN A 7 -8.50 -5.96 -4.95
N ASN A 8 -9.00 -7.09 -4.44
CA ASN A 8 -8.72 -7.52 -3.07
C ASN A 8 -7.30 -8.07 -2.97
N TYR A 9 -6.32 -7.20 -2.71
CA TYR A 9 -4.92 -7.58 -2.48
C TYR A 9 -4.63 -7.97 -1.03
N GLN A 10 -5.65 -8.15 -0.17
CA GLN A 10 -5.45 -8.54 1.22
C GLN A 10 -4.63 -9.84 1.33
N GLY A 11 -3.65 -9.85 2.23
CA GLY A 11 -2.72 -10.97 2.41
C GLY A 11 -1.57 -11.00 1.38
N THR A 12 -1.57 -10.10 0.39
CA THR A 12 -0.47 -10.01 -0.58
C THR A 12 0.61 -9.06 -0.08
N THR A 13 1.88 -9.46 -0.23
CA THR A 13 3.01 -8.56 -0.01
C THR A 13 3.19 -7.67 -1.23
N ILE A 14 3.06 -6.36 -1.05
CA ILE A 14 3.26 -5.37 -2.11
C ILE A 14 4.38 -4.40 -1.72
N THR A 15 5.00 -3.78 -2.72
CA THR A 15 5.89 -2.65 -2.54
C THR A 15 5.24 -1.42 -3.17
N VAL A 16 5.11 -0.35 -2.40
CA VAL A 16 4.53 0.93 -2.83
C VAL A 16 5.58 2.03 -2.74
N ALA A 17 5.67 2.86 -3.77
CA ALA A 17 6.47 4.08 -3.73
C ALA A 17 5.59 5.25 -3.30
N LEU A 18 6.12 6.11 -2.43
CA LEU A 18 5.42 7.31 -1.98
C LEU A 18 5.69 8.48 -2.92
N THR A 19 4.66 9.10 -3.47
CA THR A 19 4.81 10.32 -4.28
C THR A 19 5.38 11.47 -3.41
N GLY A 20 6.31 12.25 -3.97
CA GLY A 20 6.94 13.37 -3.27
C GLY A 20 8.06 12.99 -2.28
N LEU A 21 8.31 11.69 -2.06
CA LEU A 21 9.39 11.20 -1.22
C LEU A 21 10.16 10.08 -1.94
N PRO A 22 11.50 10.04 -1.92
CA PRO A 22 12.27 8.95 -2.50
C PRO A 22 12.28 7.72 -1.57
N ILE A 23 11.09 7.25 -1.19
CA ILE A 23 10.88 6.18 -0.21
C ILE A 23 9.93 5.13 -0.78
N THR A 24 10.31 3.86 -0.62
CA THR A 24 9.46 2.70 -0.91
C THR A 24 9.12 1.96 0.36
N ILE A 25 7.87 1.50 0.48
CA ILE A 25 7.37 0.76 1.62
C ILE A 25 6.93 -0.62 1.13
N THR A 26 7.48 -1.66 1.75
CA THR A 26 7.13 -3.05 1.46
C THR A 26 6.39 -3.64 2.66
N GLY A 27 5.20 -4.20 2.41
CA GLY A 27 4.38 -4.78 3.46
C GLY A 27 3.23 -5.62 2.92
N GLU A 28 2.65 -6.41 3.81
CA GLU A 28 1.44 -7.19 3.55
C GLU A 28 0.21 -6.29 3.64
N VAL A 29 -0.67 -6.33 2.64
CA VAL A 29 -1.93 -5.58 2.68
C VAL A 29 -2.86 -6.21 3.71
N ILE A 30 -3.15 -5.49 4.79
CA ILE A 30 -4.13 -5.94 5.79
C ILE A 30 -5.54 -5.55 5.34
N ARG A 31 -5.69 -4.32 4.82
CA ARG A 31 -6.97 -3.75 4.46
C ARG A 31 -6.81 -2.63 3.45
N GLY A 32 -7.66 -2.60 2.43
CA GLY A 32 -7.95 -1.40 1.65
C GLY A 32 -9.32 -0.86 2.06
N GLN A 33 -9.38 0.38 2.54
CA GLN A 33 -10.62 1.16 2.59
C GLN A 33 -10.54 2.27 1.54
N HIS A 34 -11.68 2.77 1.07
CA HIS A 34 -11.80 3.73 -0.03
C HIS A 34 -10.79 4.89 0.00
N ASP A 35 -10.34 5.34 1.18
CA ASP A 35 -9.38 6.43 1.34
C ASP A 35 -8.02 6.05 1.97
N THR A 36 -7.81 4.77 2.32
CA THR A 36 -6.59 4.34 3.02
C THR A 36 -6.22 2.90 2.72
N VAL A 37 -4.95 2.68 2.34
CA VAL A 37 -4.33 1.35 2.29
C VAL A 37 -3.57 1.11 3.59
N VAL A 38 -3.86 -0.02 4.24
CA VAL A 38 -3.23 -0.45 5.48
C VAL A 38 -2.25 -1.58 5.19
N LEU A 39 -0.97 -1.35 5.46
CA LEU A 39 0.11 -2.31 5.28
C LEU A 39 0.67 -2.77 6.63
N ARG A 40 0.93 -4.06 6.77
CA ARG A 40 1.76 -4.62 7.83
C ARG A 40 3.19 -4.77 7.32
N LEU A 41 4.13 -4.10 7.95
CA LEU A 41 5.55 -4.25 7.65
C LEU A 41 6.09 -5.55 8.27
N LYS A 42 7.27 -5.97 7.80
CA LYS A 42 7.97 -7.16 8.31
C LYS A 42 8.30 -7.07 9.81
N ASP A 43 8.48 -5.86 10.35
CA ASP A 43 8.73 -5.62 11.78
C ASP A 43 7.44 -5.59 12.62
N GLY A 44 6.29 -5.89 12.03
CA GLY A 44 4.98 -5.90 12.68
C GLY A 44 4.34 -4.51 12.80
N LYS A 45 5.00 -3.43 12.37
CA LYS A 45 4.39 -2.10 12.35
C LYS A 45 3.29 -2.00 11.32
N ILE A 46 2.31 -1.16 11.61
CA ILE A 46 1.19 -0.87 10.71
C ILE A 46 1.40 0.51 10.10
N VAL A 47 1.30 0.60 8.78
CA VAL A 47 1.38 1.86 8.03
C VAL A 47 0.08 2.10 7.30
N ASN A 48 -0.47 3.29 7.48
CA ASN A 48 -1.66 3.76 6.78
C ASN A 48 -1.21 4.75 5.69
N ILE A 49 -1.55 4.47 4.44
CA ILE A 49 -1.13 5.28 3.29
C ILE A 49 -2.36 5.72 2.53
N ALA A 50 -2.49 7.02 2.27
CA ALA A 50 -3.53 7.54 1.39
C ALA A 50 -3.25 7.07 -0.05
N PRO A 51 -4.24 6.50 -0.78
CA PRO A 51 -4.07 6.04 -2.15
C PRO A 51 -3.54 7.11 -3.10
N SER A 52 -3.88 8.37 -2.86
CA SER A 52 -3.38 9.53 -3.62
C SER A 52 -1.87 9.69 -3.58
N LEU A 53 -1.20 9.10 -2.59
CA LEU A 53 0.24 9.16 -2.40
C LEU A 53 0.97 7.93 -2.96
N ILE A 54 0.27 6.96 -3.53
CA ILE A 54 0.84 5.69 -4.00
C ILE A 54 1.12 5.76 -5.49
N ALA A 55 2.38 5.53 -5.87
CA ALA A 55 2.76 5.23 -7.24
C ALA A 55 3.02 3.71 -7.37
N PHE A 56 2.34 3.08 -8.34
CA PHE A 56 2.61 1.69 -8.71
C PHE A 56 3.57 1.62 -9.89
N PHE A 57 4.55 0.72 -9.77
CA PHE A 57 5.40 0.29 -10.87
C PHE A 57 5.22 -1.23 -11.01
N PHE A 58 4.85 -1.68 -12.20
CA PHE A 58 4.69 -3.09 -12.57
C PHE A 58 5.76 -3.49 -13.58
#